data_AF-A0A6I0FQK7-F1
#
_entry.id   AF-A0A6I0FQK7-F1
#
_cell.length_a   1.000
_cell.length_b   1.000
_cell.length_c   1.000
_cell.angle_alpha   90.00
_cell.angle_beta   90.00
_cell.angle_gamma   90.00
#
_symmetry.space_group_name_H-M   'P 1'
#
loop_
_entity.id
_entity.type
_entity.pdbx_description
1 polymer ?
#
loop_
_entity_poly.entity_id
_entity_poly.type
_entity_poly.pdbx_seq_one_letter_code
_entity_poly.pdbx_strand_id
1 'polypeptide(L)'
;MSERQRTGLVIVASTRAAHGVYDDRSGPIAVEFLRAHGFTTPDAIVVPDAHIAHAVDSALGHNPPSVLLTSGGTGVTSDDLTVEAVTPHITKPLPGLVQDFFARGLAHTPLAITSRAVAGIAGSTVVMTLPGSTGGVKDGIATLEPVLQHLVDLVGLEGSHGSEAAGTATGGTGPADGMAPGGTVLHASIMSTPIEDVVDAAVAQTATEADGAVVTFHGVVRNHDAGHSVLSLDYTCHPTADAEIQRVAEEVASAYPNVRLWTAHRIGHLAIGDVAFAVVAASAHRAEAFAACSLLTDRVKAEVPIWKEQQLSDGSAQWVGLE
;
A
#
# COMPACT_ATOMS: atom_id res chain seq x y z
N MET A 1 -15.65 -1.28 29.00
CA MET A 1 -15.11 -1.31 27.63
C MET A 1 -16.16 -0.66 26.73
N SER A 2 -15.94 0.59 26.33
CA SER A 2 -16.88 1.29 25.44
C SER A 2 -16.80 0.62 24.07
N GLU A 3 -17.90 0.04 23.57
CA GLU A 3 -18.00 -0.34 22.17
C GLU A 3 -17.61 0.88 21.33
N ARG A 4 -16.55 0.76 20.51
CA ARG A 4 -16.19 1.82 19.58
C ARG A 4 -17.35 1.94 18.59
N GLN A 5 -18.03 3.09 18.60
CA GLN A 5 -19.19 3.33 17.75
C GLN A 5 -18.76 3.20 16.29
N ARG A 6 -19.37 2.25 15.55
CA ARG A 6 -19.08 2.05 14.13
C ARG A 6 -19.68 3.19 13.33
N THR A 7 -18.85 3.84 12.52
CA THR A 7 -19.25 4.98 11.70
C THR A 7 -19.17 4.64 10.23
N GLY A 8 -20.05 5.23 9.43
CA GLY A 8 -20.01 5.12 7.98
C GLY A 8 -20.04 6.50 7.36
N LEU A 9 -19.43 6.66 6.19
CA LEU A 9 -19.45 7.90 5.42
C LEU A 9 -19.75 7.60 3.95
N VAL A 10 -20.53 8.49 3.33
CA VAL A 10 -20.82 8.46 1.90
C VAL A 10 -20.40 9.78 1.27
N ILE A 11 -19.60 9.72 0.21
CA ILE A 11 -19.19 10.89 -0.58
C ILE A 11 -19.71 10.74 -2.01
N VAL A 12 -20.44 11.73 -2.51
CA VAL A 12 -20.98 11.75 -3.87
C VAL A 12 -20.15 12.71 -4.71
N ALA A 13 -19.50 12.19 -5.74
CA ALA A 13 -18.80 12.97 -6.75
C ALA A 13 -19.77 13.34 -7.88
N SER A 14 -20.25 14.58 -7.86
CA SER A 14 -21.09 15.12 -8.94
C SER A 14 -21.14 16.64 -8.93
N THR A 15 -20.50 17.25 -9.92
CA THR A 15 -20.50 18.70 -10.14
C THR A 15 -21.90 19.28 -10.30
N ARG A 16 -22.79 18.57 -11.00
CA ARG A 16 -24.17 19.03 -11.19
C ARG A 16 -25.00 18.95 -9.90
N ALA A 17 -24.87 17.88 -9.12
CA ALA A 17 -25.57 17.77 -7.85
C ALA A 17 -25.03 18.78 -6.82
N ALA A 18 -23.71 18.97 -6.75
CA ALA A 18 -23.08 19.94 -5.87
C ALA A 18 -23.51 21.39 -6.16
N HIS A 19 -23.83 21.71 -7.42
CA HIS A 19 -24.38 23.01 -7.82
C HIS A 19 -25.91 23.09 -7.76
N GLY A 20 -26.60 22.08 -7.24
CA GLY A 20 -28.06 22.07 -7.09
C GLY A 20 -28.82 21.98 -8.42
N VAL A 21 -28.19 21.51 -9.50
CA VAL A 21 -28.86 21.30 -10.80
C VAL A 21 -29.88 20.17 -10.70
N TYR A 22 -29.62 19.17 -9.86
CA TYR A 22 -30.55 18.14 -9.46
C TYR A 22 -30.21 17.61 -8.07
N ASP A 23 -31.21 17.05 -7.40
CA ASP A 23 -31.00 16.33 -6.14
C ASP A 23 -30.33 14.98 -6.39
N ASP A 24 -29.28 14.70 -5.62
CA ASP A 24 -28.66 13.39 -5.64
C ASP A 24 -29.61 12.32 -5.10
N ARG A 25 -29.66 11.18 -5.79
CA ARG A 25 -30.48 10.02 -5.42
C ARG A 25 -29.65 8.80 -5.05
N SER A 26 -28.35 8.79 -5.36
CA SER A 26 -27.50 7.61 -5.13
C SER A 26 -26.93 7.61 -3.71
N GLY A 27 -26.51 8.76 -3.20
CA GLY A 27 -26.02 8.97 -1.83
C GLY A 27 -27.02 8.55 -0.76
N PRO A 28 -28.29 9.00 -0.78
CA PRO A 28 -29.29 8.58 0.19
C PRO A 28 -29.46 7.05 0.28
N ILE A 29 -29.37 6.33 -0.84
CA ILE A 29 -29.47 4.87 -0.88
C ILE A 29 -28.29 4.23 -0.14
N ALA A 30 -27.06 4.69 -0.38
CA ALA A 30 -25.87 4.18 0.31
C ALA A 30 -25.88 4.53 1.80
N VAL A 31 -26.34 5.72 2.17
CA VAL A 31 -26.49 6.16 3.57
C VAL A 31 -27.51 5.29 4.30
N GLU A 32 -28.67 5.04 3.69
CA GLU A 32 -29.71 4.19 4.29
C GLU A 32 -29.22 2.75 4.48
N PHE A 33 -28.48 2.21 3.52
CA PHE A 33 -27.83 0.91 3.65
C PHE A 33 -26.89 0.85 4.87
N LEU A 34 -25.98 1.82 5.03
CA LEU A 34 -25.07 1.85 6.17
C LEU A 34 -25.82 2.01 7.50
N ARG A 35 -26.83 2.89 7.56
CA ARG A 35 -27.68 3.04 8.76
C ARG A 35 -28.42 1.75 9.11
N ALA A 36 -28.96 1.05 8.11
CA ALA A 36 -29.64 -0.23 8.29
C ALA A 36 -28.71 -1.33 8.84
N HIS A 37 -27.40 -1.21 8.58
CA HIS A 37 -26.37 -2.10 9.11
C HIS A 37 -25.74 -1.58 10.42
N GLY A 38 -26.37 -0.63 11.10
CA GLY A 38 -25.96 -0.19 12.43
C GLY A 38 -24.77 0.79 12.45
N PHE A 39 -24.37 1.32 11.29
CA PHE A 39 -23.36 2.37 11.22
C PHE A 39 -23.99 3.73 11.53
N THR A 40 -23.33 4.50 12.40
CA THR A 40 -23.66 5.91 12.59
C THR A 40 -23.16 6.67 11.37
N THR A 41 -24.08 7.06 10.49
CA THR A 41 -23.76 7.63 9.19
C THR A 41 -24.52 8.95 8.99
N PRO A 42 -23.82 10.09 8.80
CA PRO A 42 -24.47 11.35 8.44
C PRO A 42 -25.05 11.28 7.03
N ASP A 43 -25.76 12.31 6.60
CA ASP A 43 -26.18 12.40 5.20
C ASP A 43 -24.96 12.50 4.26
N ALA A 44 -25.15 12.10 3.01
CA ALA A 44 -24.05 12.03 2.05
C ALA A 44 -23.43 13.41 1.81
N ILE A 45 -22.10 13.47 1.77
CA ILE A 45 -21.38 14.68 1.41
C ILE A 45 -21.33 14.74 -0.12
N VAL A 46 -21.96 15.75 -0.71
CA VAL A 46 -21.95 15.95 -2.16
C VAL A 46 -20.86 16.96 -2.52
N VAL A 47 -19.94 16.58 -3.40
CA VAL A 47 -18.83 17.42 -3.85
C VAL A 47 -18.77 17.50 -5.38
N PRO A 48 -18.26 18.60 -5.96
CA PRO A 48 -17.88 18.61 -7.36
C PRO A 48 -16.84 17.53 -7.66
N ASP A 49 -16.83 17.00 -8.88
CA ASP A 49 -15.92 15.92 -9.28
C ASP A 49 -14.45 16.29 -9.04
N ALA A 50 -14.07 17.53 -9.35
CA ALA A 50 -12.72 18.05 -9.13
C ALA A 50 -12.28 18.10 -7.66
N HIS A 51 -13.22 18.02 -6.70
CA HIS A 51 -12.93 18.08 -5.27
C HIS A 51 -12.93 16.71 -4.57
N ILE A 52 -13.16 15.62 -5.33
CA ILE A 52 -13.27 14.29 -4.73
C ILE A 52 -11.99 13.84 -4.02
N ALA A 53 -10.80 14.15 -4.55
CA ALA A 53 -9.53 13.82 -3.93
C ALA A 53 -9.42 14.39 -2.51
N HIS A 54 -9.61 15.71 -2.37
CA HIS A 54 -9.57 16.37 -1.06
C HIS A 54 -10.62 15.82 -0.08
N ALA A 55 -11.81 15.47 -0.57
CA ALA A 55 -12.86 14.91 0.27
C ALA A 55 -12.50 13.50 0.79
N VAL A 56 -11.89 12.65 -0.05
CA VAL A 56 -11.40 11.33 0.32
C VAL A 56 -10.22 11.44 1.29
N ASP A 57 -9.24 12.30 1.01
CA ASP A 57 -8.10 12.58 1.91
C ASP A 57 -8.58 13.00 3.30
N SER A 58 -9.54 13.94 3.35
CA SER A 58 -10.11 14.43 4.60
C SER A 58 -10.83 13.33 5.36
N ALA A 59 -11.58 12.47 4.67
CA ALA A 59 -12.34 11.38 5.27
C ALA A 59 -11.45 10.26 5.82
N LEU A 60 -10.35 9.95 5.13
CA LEU A 60 -9.42 8.86 5.50
C LEU A 60 -8.26 9.34 6.39
N GLY A 61 -8.17 10.65 6.65
CA GLY A 61 -7.19 11.26 7.54
C GLY A 61 -7.52 11.06 9.03
N HIS A 62 -7.81 12.14 9.75
CA HIS A 62 -7.99 12.09 11.20
C HIS A 62 -9.33 11.47 11.58
N ASN A 63 -9.30 10.37 12.35
CA ASN A 63 -10.47 9.62 12.82
C ASN A 63 -11.34 9.07 11.66
N PRO A 64 -10.79 8.16 10.85
CA PRO A 64 -11.45 7.65 9.66
C PRO A 64 -12.71 6.83 10.01
N PRO A 65 -13.71 6.76 9.11
CA PRO A 65 -14.90 5.96 9.34
C PRO A 65 -14.61 4.46 9.29
N SER A 66 -15.49 3.62 9.83
CA SER A 66 -15.37 2.17 9.65
C SER A 66 -15.64 1.75 8.20
N VAL A 67 -16.50 2.50 7.50
CA VAL A 67 -16.86 2.27 6.09
C VAL A 67 -16.91 3.59 5.34
N LEU A 68 -16.25 3.65 4.19
CA LEU A 68 -16.35 4.75 3.23
C LEU A 68 -16.90 4.23 1.91
N LEU A 69 -18.06 4.73 1.50
CA LEU A 69 -18.61 4.50 0.16
C LEU A 69 -18.54 5.78 -0.64
N THR A 70 -18.15 5.69 -1.91
CA THR A 70 -18.31 6.82 -2.84
C THR A 70 -19.38 6.51 -3.89
N SER A 71 -19.98 7.54 -4.48
CA SER A 71 -20.88 7.40 -5.62
C SER A 71 -20.60 8.46 -6.69
N GLY A 72 -20.41 8.03 -7.93
CA GLY A 72 -20.07 8.93 -9.05
C GLY A 72 -18.58 8.95 -9.34
N GLY A 73 -18.20 9.58 -10.46
CA GLY A 73 -16.80 9.76 -10.86
C GLY A 73 -16.00 8.49 -11.15
N THR A 74 -16.65 7.36 -11.45
CA THR A 74 -16.00 6.06 -11.76
C THR A 74 -16.02 5.70 -13.24
N GLY A 75 -16.52 6.59 -14.11
CA GLY A 75 -16.55 6.38 -15.57
C GLY A 75 -15.21 6.62 -16.24
N VAL A 76 -15.23 6.89 -17.55
CA VAL A 76 -14.04 7.07 -18.40
C VAL A 76 -13.84 8.50 -18.89
N THR A 77 -14.66 9.44 -18.42
CA THR A 77 -14.53 10.85 -18.79
C THR A 77 -13.38 11.52 -18.02
N SER A 78 -12.93 12.69 -18.49
CA SER A 78 -11.86 13.46 -17.83
C SER A 78 -12.20 13.88 -16.40
N ASP A 79 -13.49 13.98 -16.08
CA ASP A 79 -13.97 14.43 -14.78
C ASP A 79 -14.19 13.23 -13.83
N ASP A 80 -14.13 12.00 -14.33
CA ASP A 80 -14.26 10.79 -13.52
C ASP A 80 -12.98 10.52 -12.73
N LEU A 81 -12.82 11.15 -11.56
CA LEU A 81 -11.59 11.14 -10.76
C LEU A 81 -11.68 10.33 -9.45
N THR A 82 -12.81 9.67 -9.19
CA THR A 82 -13.07 9.03 -7.89
C THR A 82 -12.17 7.82 -7.65
N VAL A 83 -11.84 7.08 -8.70
CA VAL A 83 -10.96 5.90 -8.61
C VAL A 83 -9.52 6.34 -8.33
N GLU A 84 -9.06 7.39 -9.01
CA GLU A 84 -7.75 8.01 -8.79
C GLU A 84 -7.62 8.59 -7.37
N ALA A 85 -8.70 9.17 -6.84
CA ALA A 85 -8.74 9.67 -5.48
C ALA A 85 -8.70 8.57 -4.42
N VAL A 86 -9.35 7.42 -4.66
CA VAL A 86 -9.46 6.36 -3.65
C VAL A 86 -8.30 5.37 -3.69
N THR A 87 -7.80 5.02 -4.88
CA THR A 87 -6.80 3.95 -5.06
C THR A 87 -5.53 4.13 -4.22
N PRO A 88 -4.93 5.33 -4.09
CA PRO A 88 -3.72 5.53 -3.28
C PRO A 88 -3.89 5.18 -1.79
N HIS A 89 -5.12 5.20 -1.26
CA HIS A 89 -5.39 4.88 0.14
C HIS A 89 -5.64 3.38 0.38
N ILE A 90 -5.95 2.61 -0.66
CA ILE A 90 -6.23 1.18 -0.53
C ILE A 90 -4.91 0.43 -0.36
N THR A 91 -4.67 -0.08 0.84
CA THR A 91 -3.49 -0.90 1.17
C THR A 91 -3.76 -2.39 0.98
N LYS A 92 -5.00 -2.84 1.16
CA LYS A 92 -5.42 -4.23 0.91
C LYS A 92 -6.55 -4.24 -0.13
N PRO A 93 -6.25 -4.37 -1.43
CA PRO A 93 -7.28 -4.47 -2.45
C PRO A 93 -8.18 -5.69 -2.24
N LEU A 94 -9.48 -5.54 -2.50
CA LEU A 94 -10.48 -6.61 -2.43
C LEU A 94 -11.09 -6.86 -3.82
N PRO A 95 -10.31 -7.40 -4.78
CA PRO A 95 -10.78 -7.59 -6.15
C PRO A 95 -11.96 -8.55 -6.27
N GLY A 96 -12.15 -9.45 -5.30
CA GLY A 96 -13.32 -10.34 -5.25
C GLY A 96 -14.65 -9.58 -5.10
N LEU A 97 -14.67 -8.47 -4.33
CA LEU A 97 -15.86 -7.61 -4.25
C LEU A 97 -16.13 -6.94 -5.59
N VAL A 98 -15.08 -6.43 -6.23
CA VAL A 98 -15.19 -5.77 -7.53
C VAL A 98 -15.70 -6.74 -8.61
N GLN A 99 -15.22 -7.99 -8.59
CA GLN A 99 -15.68 -9.03 -9.51
C GLN A 99 -17.16 -9.38 -9.31
N ASP A 100 -17.60 -9.59 -8.06
CA ASP A 100 -19.01 -9.86 -7.75
C ASP A 100 -19.91 -8.67 -8.14
N PHE A 101 -19.45 -7.45 -7.87
CA PHE A 101 -20.13 -6.23 -8.28
C PHE A 101 -20.35 -6.16 -9.80
N PHE A 102 -19.30 -6.40 -10.60
CA PHE A 102 -19.44 -6.42 -12.07
C PHE A 102 -20.34 -7.57 -12.55
N ALA A 103 -20.28 -8.74 -11.91
CA ALA A 103 -21.15 -9.86 -12.25
C ALA A 103 -22.64 -9.51 -12.05
N ARG A 104 -22.98 -8.81 -10.96
CA ARG A 104 -24.34 -8.31 -10.69
C ARG A 104 -24.75 -7.23 -11.69
N GLY A 105 -23.88 -6.25 -11.93
CA GLY A 105 -24.16 -5.17 -12.87
C GLY A 105 -24.40 -5.69 -14.29
N LEU A 106 -23.61 -6.66 -14.74
CA LEU A 106 -23.75 -7.30 -16.06
C LEU A 106 -25.05 -8.08 -16.23
N ALA A 107 -25.67 -8.56 -15.14
CA ALA A 107 -26.99 -9.18 -15.21
C ALA A 107 -28.11 -8.15 -15.53
N HIS A 108 -27.87 -6.86 -15.27
CA HIS A 108 -28.83 -5.79 -15.50
C HIS A 108 -28.52 -4.95 -16.76
N THR A 109 -27.23 -4.68 -17.03
CA THR A 109 -26.82 -3.84 -18.15
C THR A 109 -25.42 -4.16 -18.66
N PRO A 110 -25.20 -4.26 -19.99
CA PRO A 110 -23.86 -4.43 -20.54
C PRO A 110 -22.95 -3.23 -20.29
N LEU A 111 -23.52 -2.05 -20.00
CA LEU A 111 -22.74 -0.83 -19.74
C LEU A 111 -22.02 -0.88 -18.38
N ALA A 112 -22.30 -1.86 -17.52
CA ALA A 112 -21.63 -2.00 -16.23
C ALA A 112 -20.09 -2.07 -16.38
N ILE A 113 -19.60 -2.67 -17.47
CA ILE A 113 -18.15 -2.84 -17.74
C ILE A 113 -17.39 -1.55 -17.96
N THR A 114 -18.07 -0.41 -18.18
CA THR A 114 -17.39 0.88 -18.38
C THR A 114 -17.06 1.59 -17.06
N SER A 115 -17.54 1.06 -15.93
CA SER A 115 -17.12 1.52 -14.61
C SER A 115 -15.70 1.03 -14.32
N ARG A 116 -14.95 1.84 -13.57
CA ARG A 116 -13.59 1.54 -13.08
C ARG A 116 -13.57 1.22 -11.58
N ALA A 117 -14.71 0.82 -11.02
CA ALA A 117 -14.91 0.67 -9.58
C ALA A 117 -13.81 -0.17 -8.90
N VAL A 118 -13.36 0.28 -7.73
CA VAL A 118 -12.40 -0.39 -6.86
C VAL A 118 -12.98 -0.59 -5.46
N ALA A 119 -12.47 -1.61 -4.75
CA ALA A 119 -12.81 -1.89 -3.37
C ALA A 119 -11.57 -2.39 -2.61
N GLY A 120 -11.50 -2.11 -1.32
CA GLY A 120 -10.36 -2.52 -0.50
C GLY A 120 -10.40 -2.00 0.93
N ILE A 121 -9.31 -2.20 1.66
CA ILE A 121 -9.10 -1.65 3.00
C ILE A 121 -8.14 -0.48 2.94
N ALA A 122 -8.50 0.63 3.59
CA ALA A 122 -7.67 1.80 3.81
C ALA A 122 -7.50 2.04 5.31
N GLY A 123 -6.35 1.62 5.86
CA GLY A 123 -6.11 1.62 7.31
C GLY A 123 -7.15 0.76 8.04
N SER A 124 -8.02 1.42 8.82
CA SER A 124 -9.14 0.76 9.52
C SER A 124 -10.51 0.89 8.82
N THR A 125 -10.52 1.32 7.56
CA THR A 125 -11.73 1.63 6.79
C THR A 125 -11.96 0.59 5.69
N VAL A 126 -13.18 0.07 5.57
CA VAL A 126 -13.62 -0.64 4.36
C VAL A 126 -14.04 0.39 3.32
N VAL A 127 -13.42 0.38 2.14
CA VAL A 127 -13.68 1.36 1.08
C VAL A 127 -14.22 0.67 -0.17
N MET A 128 -15.25 1.24 -0.79
CA MET A 128 -15.70 0.84 -2.12
C MET A 128 -16.22 2.04 -2.92
N THR A 129 -15.77 2.17 -4.17
CA THR A 129 -16.29 3.17 -5.11
C THR A 129 -17.50 2.61 -5.86
N LEU A 130 -18.60 3.37 -5.92
CA LEU A 130 -19.81 2.97 -6.63
C LEU A 130 -20.10 3.91 -7.80
N PRO A 131 -20.79 3.45 -8.86
CA PRO A 131 -21.27 4.33 -9.91
C PRO A 131 -22.22 5.41 -9.38
N GLY A 132 -22.38 6.49 -10.15
CA GLY A 132 -23.34 7.56 -9.82
C GLY A 132 -24.81 7.20 -10.07
N SER A 133 -25.09 6.04 -10.67
CA SER A 133 -26.45 5.59 -10.92
C SER A 133 -27.02 4.86 -9.70
N THR A 134 -28.31 5.04 -9.44
CA THR A 134 -29.00 4.34 -8.33
C THR A 134 -28.98 2.82 -8.51
N GLY A 135 -29.00 2.33 -9.75
CA GLY A 135 -28.82 0.91 -10.05
C GLY A 135 -27.43 0.41 -9.65
N GLY A 136 -26.38 1.12 -10.04
CA GLY A 136 -25.00 0.74 -9.68
C GLY A 136 -24.73 0.77 -8.17
N VAL A 137 -25.32 1.73 -7.45
CA VAL A 137 -25.23 1.72 -5.97
C VAL A 137 -25.95 0.49 -5.38
N LYS A 138 -27.13 0.12 -5.89
CA LYS A 138 -27.84 -1.07 -5.42
C LYS A 138 -27.08 -2.36 -5.71
N ASP A 139 -26.43 -2.47 -6.87
CA ASP A 139 -25.57 -3.61 -7.19
C ASP A 139 -24.38 -3.70 -6.22
N GLY A 140 -23.75 -2.57 -5.90
CA GLY A 140 -22.67 -2.51 -4.90
C GLY A 140 -23.14 -2.86 -3.49
N ILE A 141 -24.33 -2.40 -3.09
CA ILE A 141 -24.96 -2.80 -1.82
C ILE A 141 -25.17 -4.30 -1.78
N ALA A 142 -25.73 -4.90 -2.83
CA ALA A 142 -25.97 -6.34 -2.88
C ALA A 142 -24.68 -7.18 -2.81
N THR A 143 -23.55 -6.61 -3.25
CA THR A 143 -22.21 -7.20 -3.07
C THR A 143 -21.71 -7.07 -1.63
N LEU A 144 -21.91 -5.91 -0.99
CA LEU A 144 -21.38 -5.62 0.35
C LEU A 144 -22.22 -6.25 1.47
N GLU A 145 -23.54 -6.27 1.34
CA GLU A 145 -24.50 -6.74 2.35
C GLU A 145 -24.11 -8.05 3.05
N PRO A 146 -23.75 -9.14 2.34
CA PRO A 146 -23.42 -10.41 3.00
C PRO A 146 -22.10 -10.40 3.78
N VAL A 147 -21.21 -9.43 3.55
CA VAL A 147 -19.82 -9.46 4.03
C VAL A 147 -19.43 -8.23 4.86
N LEU A 148 -20.20 -7.14 4.82
CA LEU A 148 -19.79 -5.84 5.36
C LEU A 148 -19.43 -5.90 6.84
N GLN A 149 -20.27 -6.52 7.68
CA GLN A 149 -19.99 -6.62 9.11
C GLN A 149 -18.76 -7.46 9.40
N HIS A 150 -18.60 -8.58 8.70
CA HIS A 150 -17.43 -9.43 8.85
C HIS A 150 -16.14 -8.68 8.46
N LEU A 151 -16.16 -7.93 7.36
CA LEU A 151 -15.02 -7.11 6.94
C LEU A 151 -14.66 -6.05 8.00
N VAL A 152 -15.67 -5.34 8.53
CA VAL A 152 -15.44 -4.34 9.59
C VAL A 152 -14.95 -4.99 10.89
N ASP A 153 -15.45 -6.17 11.25
CA ASP A 153 -14.98 -6.92 12.42
C ASP A 153 -13.50 -7.29 12.28
N LEU A 154 -13.11 -7.87 11.14
CA LEU A 154 -11.73 -8.25 10.86
C LEU A 154 -10.78 -7.05 10.96
N VAL A 155 -11.19 -5.92 10.40
CA VAL A 155 -10.40 -4.68 10.41
C VAL A 155 -10.38 -4.05 11.82
N GLY A 156 -11.48 -4.14 12.57
CA GLY A 156 -11.58 -3.63 13.94
C GLY A 156 -10.76 -4.42 14.96
N LEU A 157 -10.61 -5.73 14.76
CA LEU A 157 -9.80 -6.61 15.62
C LEU A 157 -8.29 -6.32 15.51
N GLU A 158 -7.80 -5.95 14.33
CA GLU A 158 -6.42 -5.43 14.15
C GLU A 158 -6.19 -4.15 14.99
N GLY A 159 -7.24 -3.36 15.27
CA GLY A 159 -7.17 -2.10 16.03
C GLY A 159 -7.41 -2.17 17.55
N SER A 160 -7.77 -3.34 18.10
CA SER A 160 -8.12 -3.51 19.53
C SER A 160 -7.03 -4.13 20.42
N HIS A 161 -5.96 -4.69 19.86
CA HIS A 161 -4.85 -5.27 20.64
C HIS A 161 -3.80 -4.24 21.12
N GLY A 162 -4.08 -2.93 21.00
CA GLY A 162 -3.14 -1.85 21.35
C GLY A 162 -3.42 -1.08 22.64
N SER A 163 -4.27 -1.57 23.57
CA SER A 163 -4.60 -0.80 24.77
C SER A 163 -4.87 -1.68 26.00
N GLU A 164 -4.13 -1.38 27.09
CA GLU A 164 -4.29 -1.81 28.49
C GLU A 164 -3.41 -2.96 29.04
N ALA A 165 -2.27 -2.57 29.63
CA ALA A 165 -1.77 -2.99 30.97
C ALA A 165 -0.74 -1.93 31.44
N ALA A 166 -1.08 -0.97 32.31
CA ALA A 166 -0.97 -1.02 33.79
C ALA A 166 0.40 -1.53 34.29
N GLY A 167 1.19 -0.88 35.13
CA GLY A 167 1.02 0.31 35.96
C GLY A 167 2.15 0.32 37.02
N THR A 168 2.73 1.50 37.25
CA THR A 168 3.48 1.95 38.45
C THR A 168 4.66 1.13 38.97
N ALA A 169 5.89 1.62 38.73
CA ALA A 169 6.94 1.66 39.74
C ALA A 169 7.79 2.93 39.56
N THR A 170 7.99 3.61 40.69
CA THR A 170 8.55 4.93 40.96
C THR A 170 9.98 5.19 40.47
N GLY A 171 10.17 6.37 39.86
CA GLY A 171 11.16 7.38 40.28
C GLY A 171 12.65 7.07 40.11
N GLY A 172 13.25 7.57 39.03
CA GLY A 172 14.70 7.74 38.87
C GLY A 172 15.01 8.71 37.73
N THR A 173 15.54 9.88 38.09
CA THR A 173 15.91 11.01 37.21
C THR A 173 16.86 10.62 36.06
N GLY A 174 16.45 10.90 34.81
CA GLY A 174 17.31 10.86 33.62
C GLY A 174 17.07 12.10 32.75
N PRO A 175 18.11 12.65 32.07
CA PRO A 175 17.98 13.88 31.30
C PRO A 175 17.47 13.62 29.86
N ALA A 176 16.67 14.56 29.37
CA ALA A 176 16.30 14.84 27.98
C ALA A 176 15.64 13.72 27.16
N ASP A 177 14.30 13.80 27.04
CA ASP A 177 13.46 12.98 26.16
C ASP A 177 13.89 13.10 24.69
N GLY A 178 14.30 11.96 24.15
CA GLY A 178 14.50 11.73 22.72
C GLY A 178 13.20 11.30 22.03
N MET A 179 13.06 11.76 20.80
CA MET A 179 12.12 11.32 19.76
C MET A 179 11.80 9.80 19.85
N ALA A 180 10.51 9.43 19.78
CA ALA A 180 10.12 8.03 19.58
C ALA A 180 10.77 7.49 18.28
N PRO A 181 11.37 6.28 18.25
CA PRO A 181 12.11 5.84 17.09
C PRO A 181 11.15 5.40 15.98
N GLY A 182 11.40 5.87 14.76
CA GLY A 182 10.86 5.24 13.55
C GLY A 182 11.47 3.85 13.32
N GLY A 183 11.18 3.23 12.18
CA GLY A 183 11.70 1.91 11.85
C GLY A 183 13.22 1.89 11.90
N THR A 184 13.81 0.73 12.10
CA THR A 184 15.25 0.60 12.31
C THR A 184 15.94 0.10 11.05
N VAL A 185 16.93 0.83 10.55
CA VAL A 185 17.88 0.33 9.55
C VAL A 185 19.08 -0.25 10.27
N LEU A 186 19.31 -1.55 10.13
CA LEU A 186 20.46 -2.24 10.70
C LEU A 186 21.68 -2.13 9.80
N HIS A 187 21.45 -2.10 8.48
CA HIS A 187 22.48 -2.00 7.48
C HIS A 187 21.89 -1.56 6.14
N ALA A 188 22.57 -0.65 5.46
CA ALA A 188 22.36 -0.36 4.05
C ALA A 188 23.71 0.00 3.43
N SER A 189 24.20 -0.79 2.46
CA SER A 189 25.49 -0.48 1.83
C SER A 189 25.63 -1.01 0.41
N ILE A 190 26.62 -0.48 -0.29
CA ILE A 190 27.20 -1.08 -1.47
C ILE A 190 28.37 -1.98 -1.02
N MET A 191 28.56 -3.13 -1.67
CA MET A 191 29.63 -4.07 -1.31
C MET A 191 30.20 -4.78 -2.53
N SER A 192 31.44 -5.24 -2.43
CA SER A 192 32.13 -5.97 -3.51
C SER A 192 32.26 -7.47 -3.26
N THR A 193 31.88 -7.94 -2.07
CA THR A 193 31.88 -9.36 -1.69
C THR A 193 30.53 -10.02 -2.02
N PRO A 194 30.47 -11.36 -2.17
CA PRO A 194 29.22 -12.09 -2.36
C PRO A 194 28.22 -11.81 -1.23
N ILE A 195 26.96 -11.57 -1.58
CA ILE A 195 25.86 -11.31 -0.63
C ILE A 195 25.41 -12.63 0.02
N GLU A 196 25.53 -13.73 -0.73
CA GLU A 196 25.19 -15.09 -0.34
C GLU A 196 25.95 -15.53 0.92
N ASP A 197 27.18 -15.02 1.10
CA ASP A 197 28.02 -15.33 2.25
C ASP A 197 27.54 -14.64 3.55
N VAL A 198 26.72 -13.58 3.44
CA VAL A 198 26.33 -12.73 4.58
C VAL A 198 24.82 -12.70 4.82
N VAL A 199 23.99 -13.11 3.86
CA VAL A 199 22.54 -12.93 3.94
C VAL A 199 21.87 -13.73 5.06
N ASP A 200 22.35 -14.93 5.36
CA ASP A 200 21.83 -15.74 6.48
C ASP A 200 22.16 -15.07 7.83
N ALA A 201 23.36 -14.51 7.96
CA ALA A 201 23.76 -13.74 9.13
C ALA A 201 22.98 -12.42 9.23
N ALA A 202 22.66 -11.79 8.10
CA ALA A 202 21.81 -10.60 8.04
C ALA A 202 20.38 -10.89 8.49
N VAL A 203 19.79 -12.02 8.07
CA VAL A 203 18.49 -12.51 8.54
C VAL A 203 18.49 -12.67 10.07
N ALA A 204 19.51 -13.34 10.61
CA ALA A 204 19.64 -13.55 12.05
C ALA A 204 19.82 -12.25 12.86
N GLN A 205 20.49 -11.23 12.30
CA GLN A 205 20.68 -9.93 12.96
C GLN A 205 19.48 -8.99 12.83
N THR A 206 18.72 -9.12 11.74
CA THR A 206 17.56 -8.28 11.46
C THR A 206 16.36 -8.71 12.31
N ALA A 207 16.16 -10.01 12.48
CA ALA A 207 15.06 -10.56 13.27
C ALA A 207 15.32 -10.52 14.79
N THR A 208 14.25 -10.40 15.56
CA THR A 208 14.23 -10.48 17.02
C THR A 208 13.14 -11.45 17.49
N GLU A 209 13.10 -11.75 18.78
CA GLU A 209 12.03 -12.57 19.38
C GLU A 209 10.62 -11.94 19.24
N ALA A 210 10.54 -10.64 18.95
CA ALA A 210 9.28 -9.93 18.73
C ALA A 210 8.77 -10.03 17.28
N ASP A 211 9.60 -10.52 16.34
CA ASP A 211 9.25 -10.54 14.93
C ASP A 211 8.57 -11.86 14.54
N GLY A 212 7.33 -11.75 14.06
CA GLY A 212 6.52 -12.86 13.58
C GLY A 212 6.75 -13.19 12.10
N ALA A 213 7.50 -12.36 11.39
CA ALA A 213 7.83 -12.55 9.99
C ALA A 213 9.19 -11.95 9.63
N VAL A 214 9.92 -12.68 8.79
CA VAL A 214 11.12 -12.19 8.11
C VAL A 214 10.95 -12.46 6.62
N VAL A 215 11.10 -11.41 5.81
CA VAL A 215 10.99 -11.48 4.35
C VAL A 215 12.34 -11.13 3.76
N THR A 216 12.87 -12.04 2.95
CA THR A 216 14.11 -11.83 2.21
C THR A 216 13.83 -11.79 0.71
N PHE A 217 14.30 -10.74 0.05
CA PHE A 217 14.31 -10.60 -1.40
C PHE A 217 15.74 -10.76 -1.92
N HIS A 218 15.91 -11.53 -3.00
CA HIS A 218 17.17 -11.63 -3.75
C HIS A 218 16.95 -11.24 -5.21
N GLY A 219 17.70 -10.26 -5.69
CA GLY A 219 17.88 -9.92 -7.09
C GLY A 219 18.93 -10.82 -7.72
N VAL A 220 18.51 -11.96 -8.28
CA VAL A 220 19.40 -12.97 -8.85
C VAL A 220 19.69 -12.70 -10.33
N VAL A 221 20.95 -12.82 -10.74
CA VAL A 221 21.36 -12.69 -12.14
C VAL A 221 20.78 -13.85 -12.96
N ARG A 222 20.04 -13.51 -14.01
CA ARG A 222 19.41 -14.47 -14.94
C ARG A 222 20.22 -14.57 -16.22
N ASN A 223 20.07 -15.69 -16.93
CA ASN A 223 20.74 -15.94 -18.21
C ASN A 223 20.16 -15.16 -19.41
N HIS A 224 19.19 -14.28 -19.20
CA HIS A 224 18.58 -13.46 -20.24
C HIS A 224 18.10 -12.11 -19.70
N ASP A 225 18.19 -11.06 -20.52
CA ASP A 225 17.60 -9.74 -20.27
C ASP A 225 17.13 -9.11 -21.59
N ALA A 226 15.95 -8.48 -21.60
CA ALA A 226 15.36 -7.84 -22.78
C ALA A 226 15.43 -8.65 -24.11
N GLY A 227 15.36 -9.98 -24.04
CA GLY A 227 15.41 -10.88 -25.21
C GLY A 227 16.81 -11.32 -25.65
N HIS A 228 17.87 -10.90 -24.96
CA HIS A 228 19.26 -11.28 -25.25
C HIS A 228 19.80 -12.28 -24.22
N SER A 229 20.69 -13.16 -24.65
CA SER A 229 21.40 -14.08 -23.74
C SER A 229 22.53 -13.33 -23.04
N VAL A 230 22.51 -13.36 -21.70
CA VAL A 230 23.50 -12.68 -20.83
C VAL A 230 24.44 -13.73 -20.26
N LEU A 231 25.75 -13.49 -20.31
CA LEU A 231 26.77 -14.38 -19.74
C LEU A 231 27.19 -13.98 -18.32
N SER A 232 27.23 -12.68 -18.05
CA SER A 232 27.62 -12.08 -16.78
C SER A 232 27.16 -10.63 -16.72
N LEU A 233 27.12 -10.08 -15.50
CA LEU A 233 26.86 -8.67 -15.25
C LEU A 233 28.04 -8.05 -14.52
N ASP A 234 28.49 -6.89 -14.98
CA ASP A 234 29.46 -6.05 -14.29
C ASP A 234 28.72 -4.84 -13.71
N TYR A 235 28.64 -4.78 -12.38
CA TYR A 235 27.98 -3.68 -11.68
C TYR A 235 28.99 -2.62 -11.23
N THR A 236 28.68 -1.35 -11.49
CA THR A 236 29.43 -0.19 -11.00
C THR A 236 28.49 0.79 -10.32
N CYS A 237 28.99 1.66 -9.45
CA CYS A 237 28.16 2.62 -8.74
C CYS A 237 28.78 4.01 -8.68
N HIS A 238 27.93 5.02 -8.48
CA HIS A 238 28.39 6.38 -8.23
C HIS A 238 29.03 6.45 -6.83
N PRO A 239 29.97 7.38 -6.58
CA PRO A 239 30.51 7.61 -5.25
C PRO A 239 29.48 7.97 -4.17
N THR A 240 28.27 8.39 -4.55
CA THR A 240 27.16 8.68 -3.62
C THR A 240 26.25 7.48 -3.35
N ALA A 241 26.47 6.33 -4.00
CA ALA A 241 25.54 5.20 -3.93
C ALA A 241 25.35 4.67 -2.50
N ASP A 242 26.41 4.61 -1.68
CA ASP A 242 26.30 4.24 -0.26
C ASP A 242 25.45 5.22 0.55
N ALA A 243 25.56 6.53 0.28
CA ALA A 243 24.74 7.53 0.96
C ALA A 243 23.28 7.44 0.51
N GLU A 244 23.03 7.21 -0.79
CA GLU A 244 21.68 7.10 -1.33
C GLU A 244 20.96 5.83 -0.87
N ILE A 245 21.64 4.67 -0.84
CA ILE A 245 21.01 3.43 -0.35
C ILE A 245 20.67 3.54 1.14
N GLN A 246 21.52 4.20 1.94
CA GLN A 246 21.24 4.51 3.34
C GLN A 246 20.03 5.44 3.48
N ARG A 247 20.00 6.56 2.74
CA ARG A 247 18.88 7.51 2.75
C ARG A 247 17.56 6.83 2.40
N VAL A 248 17.54 6.04 1.31
CA VAL A 248 16.34 5.32 0.87
C VAL A 248 15.88 4.32 1.93
N ALA A 249 16.81 3.56 2.53
CA ALA A 249 16.49 2.62 3.61
C ALA A 249 15.90 3.34 4.83
N GLU A 250 16.46 4.47 5.24
CA GLU A 250 15.98 5.28 6.37
C GLU A 250 14.59 5.85 6.10
N GLU A 251 14.33 6.36 4.90
CA GLU A 251 13.01 6.87 4.52
C GLU A 251 11.96 5.76 4.47
N VAL A 252 12.31 4.57 3.96
CA VAL A 252 11.42 3.40 4.02
C VAL A 252 11.19 3.00 5.48
N ALA A 253 12.22 2.91 6.30
CA ALA A 253 12.08 2.60 7.73
C ALA A 253 11.19 3.63 8.46
N SER A 254 11.28 4.91 8.10
CA SER A 254 10.43 5.97 8.66
C SER A 254 8.95 5.77 8.33
N ALA A 255 8.64 5.20 7.16
CA ALA A 255 7.29 4.86 6.74
C ALA A 255 6.76 3.59 7.42
N TYR A 256 7.65 2.76 7.98
CA TYR A 256 7.31 1.50 8.65
C TYR A 256 7.94 1.42 10.06
N PRO A 257 7.33 2.07 11.07
CA PRO A 257 7.94 2.27 12.39
C PRO A 257 8.27 0.96 13.14
N ASN A 258 7.62 -0.15 12.81
CA ASN A 258 7.85 -1.45 13.43
C ASN A 258 8.70 -2.41 12.58
N VAL A 259 9.27 -1.94 11.47
CA VAL A 259 10.09 -2.77 10.59
C VAL A 259 11.57 -2.56 10.87
N ARG A 260 12.31 -3.66 10.80
CA ARG A 260 13.76 -3.73 10.87
C ARG A 260 14.29 -4.11 9.49
N LEU A 261 15.20 -3.29 8.95
CA LEU A 261 15.68 -3.43 7.57
C LEU A 261 17.18 -3.71 7.52
N TRP A 262 17.55 -4.63 6.64
CA TRP A 262 18.92 -4.80 6.16
C TRP A 262 18.88 -4.82 4.62
N THR A 263 19.79 -4.14 3.97
CA THR A 263 19.87 -4.13 2.50
C THR A 263 21.31 -4.02 2.04
N ALA A 264 21.65 -4.69 0.94
CA ALA A 264 22.95 -4.53 0.30
C ALA A 264 22.87 -4.76 -1.20
N HIS A 265 23.64 -3.97 -1.96
CA HIS A 265 23.83 -4.18 -3.39
C HIS A 265 25.29 -4.51 -3.70
N ARG A 266 25.51 -5.57 -4.49
CA ARG A 266 26.84 -6.03 -4.90
C ARG A 266 27.29 -5.28 -6.16
N ILE A 267 28.54 -4.86 -6.17
CA ILE A 267 29.26 -4.31 -7.33
C ILE A 267 30.40 -5.24 -7.74
N GLY A 268 30.93 -5.03 -8.94
CA GLY A 268 31.92 -5.88 -9.57
C GLY A 268 31.28 -6.94 -10.47
N HIS A 269 32.04 -8.00 -10.73
CA HIS A 269 31.63 -9.06 -11.66
C HIS A 269 30.71 -10.08 -10.99
N LEU A 270 29.59 -10.38 -11.63
CA LEU A 270 28.59 -11.37 -11.19
C LEU A 270 28.29 -12.39 -12.29
N ALA A 271 28.29 -13.66 -11.91
CA ALA A 271 27.90 -14.76 -12.78
C ALA A 271 26.38 -14.99 -12.75
N ILE A 272 25.87 -15.75 -13.71
CA ILE A 272 24.48 -16.23 -13.68
C ILE A 272 24.23 -17.03 -12.40
N GLY A 273 23.18 -16.67 -11.66
CA GLY A 273 22.84 -17.28 -10.37
C GLY A 273 23.34 -16.50 -9.16
N ASP A 274 24.26 -15.54 -9.34
CA ASP A 274 24.73 -14.68 -8.24
C ASP A 274 23.63 -13.71 -7.79
N VAL A 275 23.67 -13.31 -6.52
CA VAL A 275 22.81 -12.29 -5.92
C VAL A 275 23.45 -10.91 -6.09
N ALA A 276 22.82 -10.08 -6.93
CA ALA A 276 23.22 -8.70 -7.16
C ALA A 276 22.73 -7.75 -6.07
N PHE A 277 21.59 -8.06 -5.45
CA PHE A 277 20.90 -7.18 -4.53
C PHE A 277 20.08 -8.00 -3.55
N ALA A 278 20.10 -7.65 -2.27
CA ALA A 278 19.26 -8.29 -1.27
C ALA A 278 18.65 -7.29 -0.30
N VAL A 279 17.42 -7.60 0.13
CA VAL A 279 16.70 -6.90 1.19
C VAL A 279 16.19 -7.92 2.19
N VAL A 280 16.38 -7.66 3.48
CA VAL A 280 15.77 -8.38 4.58
C VAL A 280 14.91 -7.40 5.36
N ALA A 281 13.64 -7.74 5.56
CA ALA A 281 12.71 -7.00 6.39
C ALA A 281 12.13 -7.91 7.47
N ALA A 282 12.27 -7.54 8.73
CA ALA A 282 11.63 -8.22 9.85
C ALA A 282 10.57 -7.32 10.49
N SER A 283 9.43 -7.93 10.88
CA SER A 283 8.37 -7.28 11.65
C SER A 283 7.54 -8.33 12.38
N ALA A 284 6.83 -7.91 13.42
CA ALA A 284 5.76 -8.69 14.06
C ALA A 284 4.72 -9.20 13.04
N HIS A 285 4.47 -8.44 11.97
CA HIS A 285 3.43 -8.73 10.99
C HIS A 285 3.99 -8.92 9.58
N ARG A 286 3.72 -10.09 8.98
CA ARG A 286 4.18 -10.42 7.60
C ARG A 286 3.81 -9.37 6.55
N ALA A 287 2.65 -8.72 6.69
CA ALA A 287 2.20 -7.73 5.71
C ALA A 287 3.14 -6.52 5.66
N GLU A 288 3.58 -6.03 6.82
CA GLU A 288 4.54 -4.93 6.91
C GLU A 288 5.92 -5.35 6.40
N ALA A 289 6.38 -6.55 6.75
CA ALA A 289 7.65 -7.07 6.26
C ALA A 289 7.67 -7.19 4.72
N PHE A 290 6.59 -7.70 4.10
CA PHE A 290 6.47 -7.73 2.65
C PHE A 290 6.40 -6.33 2.02
N ALA A 291 5.59 -5.43 2.60
CA ALA A 291 5.42 -4.09 2.06
C ALA A 291 6.71 -3.27 2.11
N ALA A 292 7.42 -3.30 3.24
CA ALA A 292 8.70 -2.61 3.39
C ALA A 292 9.80 -3.22 2.50
N CYS A 293 9.86 -4.55 2.40
CA CYS A 293 10.80 -5.23 1.51
C CYS A 293 10.57 -4.87 0.04
N SER A 294 9.31 -4.87 -0.41
CA SER A 294 8.94 -4.48 -1.78
C SER A 294 9.26 -3.01 -2.06
N LEU A 295 8.84 -2.11 -1.17
CA LEU A 295 9.08 -0.68 -1.35
C LEU A 295 10.58 -0.36 -1.38
N LEU A 296 11.37 -0.93 -0.47
CA LEU A 296 12.82 -0.75 -0.47
C LEU A 296 13.45 -1.28 -1.75
N THR A 297 12.99 -2.43 -2.24
CA THR A 297 13.48 -3.03 -3.48
C THR A 297 13.25 -2.10 -4.68
N ASP A 298 12.04 -1.56 -4.81
CA ASP A 298 11.67 -0.70 -5.93
C ASP A 298 12.39 0.65 -5.86
N ARG A 299 12.47 1.26 -4.67
CA ARG A 299 13.14 2.54 -4.48
C ARG A 299 14.65 2.46 -4.67
N VAL A 300 15.30 1.40 -4.21
CA VAL A 300 16.75 1.23 -4.45
C VAL A 300 17.04 1.13 -5.94
N LYS A 301 16.23 0.37 -6.69
CA LYS A 301 16.38 0.25 -8.15
C LYS A 301 16.12 1.56 -8.90
N ALA A 302 15.27 2.43 -8.37
CA ALA A 302 14.90 3.68 -9.02
C ALA A 302 15.83 4.85 -8.65
N GLU A 303 16.32 4.90 -7.42
CA GLU A 303 16.98 6.09 -6.86
C GLU A 303 18.48 5.92 -6.63
N VAL A 304 18.96 4.70 -6.39
CA VAL A 304 20.38 4.49 -6.08
C VAL A 304 21.18 4.38 -7.39
N PRO A 305 22.18 5.25 -7.61
CA PRO A 305 22.89 5.32 -8.89
C PRO A 305 23.89 4.17 -9.05
N ILE A 306 23.37 3.02 -9.48
CA ILE A 306 24.10 1.78 -9.77
C ILE A 306 23.83 1.41 -11.24
N TRP A 307 24.89 1.14 -11.98
CA TRP A 307 24.84 0.79 -13.39
C TRP A 307 25.24 -0.65 -13.60
N LYS A 308 24.56 -1.31 -14.56
CA LYS A 308 24.94 -2.65 -15.02
C LYS A 308 25.48 -2.55 -16.45
N GLU A 309 26.66 -3.09 -16.65
CA GLU A 309 27.19 -3.45 -17.96
C GLU A 309 26.94 -4.95 -18.19
N GLN A 310 26.26 -5.29 -19.27
CA GLN A 310 25.94 -6.69 -19.60
C GLN A 310 26.88 -7.19 -20.68
N GLN A 311 27.50 -8.34 -20.46
CA GLN A 311 28.25 -9.03 -21.50
C GLN A 311 27.32 -10.01 -22.22
N LEU A 312 27.08 -9.73 -23.51
CA LEU A 312 26.22 -10.53 -24.36
C LEU A 312 26.99 -11.71 -24.96
N SER A 313 26.26 -12.77 -25.34
CA SER A 313 26.85 -13.99 -25.90
C SER A 313 27.58 -13.81 -27.23
N ASP A 314 27.41 -12.68 -27.91
CA ASP A 314 28.08 -12.32 -29.15
C ASP A 314 29.39 -11.53 -28.95
N GLY A 315 29.78 -11.29 -27.69
CA GLY A 315 31.00 -10.56 -27.32
C GLY A 315 30.83 -9.03 -27.24
N SER A 316 29.62 -8.51 -27.43
CA SER A 316 29.32 -7.09 -27.24
C SER A 316 28.96 -6.76 -25.77
N ALA A 317 29.19 -5.51 -25.37
CA ALA A 317 28.85 -5.00 -24.04
C ALA A 317 27.77 -3.91 -24.16
N GLN A 318 26.74 -4.00 -23.31
CA GLN A 318 25.63 -3.03 -23.27
C GLN A 318 25.50 -2.43 -21.87
N TRP A 319 25.52 -1.11 -21.79
CA TRP A 319 25.25 -0.36 -20.56
C TRP A 319 23.75 -0.12 -20.41
N VAL A 320 23.22 -0.41 -19.22
CA VAL A 320 21.80 -0.20 -18.89
C VAL A 320 21.72 0.66 -17.62
N GLY A 321 20.92 1.73 -17.66
CA GLY A 321 20.69 2.67 -16.54
C GLY A 321 21.35 4.06 -16.69
N LEU A 322 21.68 4.51 -17.90
CA LEU A 322 22.27 5.82 -18.18
C LEU A 322 21.30 6.84 -18.83
N GLU A 323 20.00 6.54 -18.89
CA GLU A 323 18.96 7.45 -19.39
C GLU A 323 18.31 8.26 -18.27
#